data_AF-A0A932FWL5-F1
#
_entry.id   AF-A0A932FWL5-F1
#
_cell.length_a   1.000
_cell.length_b   1.000
_cell.length_c   1.000
_cell.angle_alpha   90.00
_cell.angle_beta   90.00
_cell.angle_gamma   90.00
#
_symmetry.space_group_name_H-M   'P 1'
#
loop_
_entity.id
_entity.type
_entity.pdbx_description
1 polymer ?
#
loop_
_entity_poly.entity_id
_entity_poly.type
_entity_poly.pdbx_seq_one_letter_code
_entity_poly.pdbx_strand_id
1 'polypeptide(L)'
;VQDLKKLPVPGVRVEARQADGTLVGAGVTDDQGNYQLELPAGQYILTPLKETHLFSPASRKVTVKVNDLGKLNFTVKLLTLSGAVKDRKGKPLVGVTILLQQGEMAIANTLTDAKGKYSFPLYNMGTYTVKPSQAGSQFAPEGVEVTLTKGNRGGINFKEVP
;
A
#
# COMPACT_ATOMS: atom_id res chain seq x y z
N VAL A 1 14.36 2.50 6.95
CA VAL A 1 13.10 2.30 6.19
C VAL A 1 11.95 2.62 7.10
N GLN A 2 11.02 3.43 6.61
CA GLN A 2 9.91 3.94 7.40
C GLN A 2 8.60 3.95 6.60
N ASP A 3 7.47 4.17 7.25
CA ASP A 3 6.21 4.48 6.59
C ASP A 3 6.02 5.99 6.36
N LEU A 4 4.88 6.40 5.80
CA LEU A 4 4.57 7.82 5.60
C LEU A 4 4.38 8.61 6.90
N LYS A 5 4.14 7.94 8.03
CA LYS A 5 4.07 8.54 9.36
C LYS A 5 5.44 8.60 10.04
N LYS A 6 6.51 8.23 9.33
CA LYS A 6 7.89 8.11 9.85
C LYS A 6 8.05 7.05 10.94
N LEU A 7 7.12 6.09 11.01
CA LEU A 7 7.28 4.94 11.89
C LEU A 7 8.25 3.94 11.24
N PRO A 8 9.11 3.28 12.04
CA PRO A 8 10.06 2.30 11.53
C PRO A 8 9.33 1.10 10.93
N VAL A 9 9.88 0.54 9.86
CA VAL A 9 9.33 -0.66 9.21
C VAL A 9 10.37 -1.78 9.26
N PRO A 10 10.27 -2.70 10.25
CA PRO A 10 11.18 -3.84 10.35
C PRO A 10 10.95 -4.90 9.26
N GLY A 11 11.94 -5.77 9.06
CA GLY A 11 11.84 -6.94 8.19
C GLY A 11 11.84 -6.63 6.69
N VAL A 12 12.10 -5.39 6.28
CA VAL A 12 12.38 -5.03 4.89
C VAL A 12 13.77 -5.51 4.53
N ARG A 13 13.87 -6.35 3.50
CA ARG A 13 15.14 -6.78 2.90
C ARG A 13 15.60 -5.73 1.91
N VAL A 14 16.78 -5.15 2.09
CA VAL A 14 17.39 -4.22 1.16
C VAL A 14 18.50 -4.95 0.42
N GLU A 15 18.34 -5.12 -0.89
CA GLU A 15 19.33 -5.79 -1.75
C GLU A 15 20.19 -4.78 -2.48
N ALA A 16 21.50 -5.05 -2.58
CA ALA A 16 22.43 -4.33 -3.43
C ALA A 16 22.80 -5.19 -4.64
N ARG A 17 22.46 -4.71 -5.83
CA ARG A 17 22.79 -5.38 -7.09
C ARG A 17 23.67 -4.52 -7.98
N GLN A 18 24.57 -5.13 -8.73
CA GLN A 18 25.27 -4.46 -9.82
C GLN A 18 24.33 -4.20 -11.01
N ALA A 19 24.78 -3.42 -11.99
CA ALA A 19 23.96 -3.04 -13.14
C ALA A 19 23.54 -4.24 -14.03
N ASP A 20 24.32 -5.32 -13.99
CA ASP A 20 24.04 -6.61 -14.65
C ASP A 20 23.00 -7.48 -13.87
N GLY A 21 22.56 -7.02 -12.70
CA GLY A 21 21.61 -7.73 -11.84
C GLY A 21 22.26 -8.63 -10.77
N THR A 22 23.58 -8.77 -10.76
CA THR A 22 24.31 -9.61 -9.79
C THR A 22 24.06 -9.10 -8.37
N LEU A 23 23.56 -9.98 -7.48
CA LEU A 23 23.39 -9.66 -6.05
C LEU A 23 24.75 -9.69 -5.36
N VAL A 24 25.14 -8.56 -4.77
CA VAL A 24 26.43 -8.41 -4.07
C VAL A 24 26.26 -8.43 -2.56
N GLY A 25 25.14 -7.92 -2.06
CA GLY A 25 24.85 -7.94 -0.63
C GLY A 25 23.39 -7.68 -0.33
N ALA A 26 22.97 -8.02 0.89
CA ALA A 26 21.65 -7.70 1.38
C ALA A 26 21.66 -7.49 2.89
N GLY A 27 20.81 -6.60 3.37
CA GLY A 27 20.55 -6.38 4.79
C GLY A 27 19.05 -6.48 5.07
N VAL A 28 18.68 -6.74 6.31
CA VAL A 28 17.28 -6.69 6.76
C VAL A 28 17.16 -5.58 7.79
N THR A 29 16.05 -4.85 7.73
CA THR A 29 15.79 -3.79 8.69
C THR A 29 15.43 -4.33 10.07
N ASP A 30 16.04 -3.75 11.10
CA ASP A 30 15.74 -4.00 12.51
C ASP A 30 14.43 -3.35 12.95
N ASP A 31 14.07 -3.49 14.24
CA ASP A 31 12.87 -2.92 14.86
C ASP A 31 12.82 -1.39 14.82
N GLN A 32 13.96 -0.73 14.65
CA GLN A 32 14.08 0.71 14.45
C GLN A 32 14.08 1.10 12.96
N GLY A 33 13.90 0.13 12.06
CA GLY A 33 13.89 0.34 10.62
C GLY A 33 15.29 0.60 10.04
N ASN A 34 16.36 0.41 10.79
CA ASN A 34 17.74 0.59 10.33
C ASN A 34 18.24 -0.67 9.65
N TYR A 35 19.11 -0.53 8.65
CA TYR A 35 19.75 -1.65 7.98
C TYR A 35 21.21 -1.30 7.69
N GLN A 36 22.04 -2.33 7.58
CA GLN A 36 23.44 -2.21 7.22
C GLN A 36 23.77 -3.21 6.10
N LEU A 37 24.56 -2.76 5.13
CA LEU A 37 25.14 -3.60 4.09
C LEU A 37 26.65 -3.36 4.08
N GLU A 38 27.43 -4.42 4.09
CA GLU A 38 28.87 -4.36 3.84
C GLU A 38 29.10 -4.65 2.36
N LEU A 39 29.57 -3.63 1.63
CA LEU A 39 29.76 -3.70 0.18
C LEU A 39 31.17 -3.24 -0.18
N PRO A 40 31.82 -3.89 -1.15
CA PRO A 40 33.02 -3.34 -1.78
C PRO A 40 32.77 -1.95 -2.35
N ALA A 41 33.83 -1.17 -2.58
CA ALA A 41 33.72 0.08 -3.31
C ALA A 41 33.24 -0.21 -4.75
N GLY A 42 32.23 0.53 -5.22
CA GLY A 42 31.60 0.24 -6.50
C GLY A 42 30.25 0.94 -6.68
N GLN A 43 29.59 0.66 -7.80
CA GLN A 43 28.26 1.18 -8.10
C GLN A 43 27.21 0.10 -7.94
N TYR A 44 26.12 0.44 -7.26
CA TYR A 44 25.04 -0.50 -6.94
C TYR A 44 23.66 0.13 -7.16
N ILE A 45 22.67 -0.73 -7.42
CA ILE A 45 21.25 -0.44 -7.36
C ILE A 45 20.73 -1.07 -6.07
N LEU A 46 20.31 -0.22 -5.13
CA LEU A 46 19.69 -0.65 -3.88
C LEU A 46 18.18 -0.76 -4.07
N THR A 47 17.60 -1.91 -3.71
CA THR A 47 16.18 -2.22 -3.87
C THR A 47 15.59 -2.75 -2.55
N PRO A 48 14.62 -2.07 -1.93
CA PRO A 48 13.88 -2.58 -0.77
C PRO A 48 12.81 -3.58 -1.22
N LEU A 49 12.71 -4.70 -0.52
CA LEU A 49 11.81 -5.80 -0.79
C LEU A 49 11.10 -6.22 0.49
N LYS A 50 9.77 -6.28 0.44
CA LYS A 50 8.90 -6.85 1.46
C LYS A 50 7.63 -7.29 0.76
N GLU A 51 7.25 -8.56 0.90
CA GLU A 51 6.25 -9.24 0.06
C GLU A 51 4.96 -8.44 -0.14
N THR A 52 4.47 -7.81 0.92
CA THR A 52 3.19 -7.09 0.91
C THR A 52 3.34 -5.58 0.76
N HIS A 53 4.53 -5.01 0.60
CA HIS A 53 4.73 -3.56 0.60
C HIS A 53 5.38 -3.08 -0.70
N LEU A 54 4.95 -1.90 -1.16
CA LEU A 54 5.66 -1.15 -2.19
C LEU A 54 6.47 -0.03 -1.53
N PHE A 55 7.55 0.40 -2.17
CA PHE A 55 8.43 1.45 -1.65
C PHE A 55 8.58 2.61 -2.62
N SER A 56 8.82 3.80 -2.07
CA SER A 56 9.17 5.01 -2.80
C SER A 56 10.46 5.61 -2.20
N PRO A 57 11.52 5.78 -3.02
CA PRO A 57 11.64 5.26 -4.37
C PRO A 57 11.68 3.72 -4.39
N ALA A 58 11.35 3.09 -5.53
CA ALA A 58 11.38 1.64 -5.67
C ALA A 58 12.81 1.07 -5.72
N SER A 59 13.79 1.89 -6.11
CA SER A 59 15.21 1.59 -6.01
C SER A 59 16.02 2.89 -6.02
N ARG A 60 17.31 2.82 -5.67
CA ARG A 60 18.25 3.95 -5.78
C ARG A 60 19.59 3.47 -6.31
N LYS A 61 20.16 4.21 -7.26
CA LYS A 61 21.56 4.03 -7.67
C LYS A 61 22.47 4.73 -6.66
N VAL A 62 23.51 4.04 -6.20
CA VAL A 62 24.49 4.56 -5.24
C VAL A 62 25.91 4.22 -5.70
N THR A 63 26.87 5.07 -5.35
CA THR A 63 28.31 4.78 -5.49
C THR A 63 28.87 4.65 -4.09
N VAL A 64 29.30 3.46 -3.71
CA VAL A 64 29.93 3.17 -2.41
C VAL A 64 31.42 3.41 -2.54
N LYS A 65 31.97 4.19 -1.62
CA LYS A 65 33.42 4.37 -1.45
C LYS A 65 33.89 3.58 -0.23
N VAL A 66 35.21 3.38 -0.11
CA VAL A 66 35.80 2.80 1.11
C VAL A 66 35.42 3.68 2.30
N ASN A 67 34.95 3.05 3.39
CA ASN A 67 34.48 3.70 4.62
C ASN A 67 33.27 4.65 4.42
N ASP A 68 32.45 4.44 3.40
CA ASP A 68 31.22 5.21 3.21
C ASP A 68 30.15 4.81 4.26
N LEU A 69 29.69 5.79 5.04
CA LEU A 69 28.61 5.64 6.04
C LEU A 69 27.23 6.02 5.47
N GLY A 70 27.08 5.95 4.15
CA GLY A 70 25.92 6.45 3.39
C GLY A 70 24.57 6.25 4.09
N LYS A 71 23.87 7.36 4.34
CA LYS A 71 22.51 7.34 4.89
C LYS A 71 21.51 7.35 3.75
N LEU A 72 20.92 6.19 3.49
CA LEU A 72 19.87 6.02 2.49
C LEU A 72 18.58 5.58 3.18
N ASN A 73 17.45 6.15 2.75
CA ASN A 73 16.14 5.74 3.27
C ASN A 73 15.17 5.42 2.14
N PHE A 74 14.31 4.44 2.44
CA PHE A 74 13.15 4.06 1.65
C PHE A 74 11.90 4.26 2.50
N THR A 75 10.82 4.68 1.84
CA THR A 75 9.53 4.89 2.51
C THR A 75 8.48 3.96 1.91
N VAL A 76 7.63 3.35 2.73
CA VAL A 76 6.48 2.58 2.24
C VAL A 76 5.60 3.49 1.38
N LYS A 77 5.31 3.02 0.18
CA LYS A 77 4.40 3.70 -0.75
C LYS A 77 2.97 3.39 -0.33
N LEU A 78 2.21 4.43 -0.03
CA LEU A 78 0.78 4.33 0.25
C LEU A 78 0.01 4.01 -1.04
N LEU A 79 -0.93 3.08 -0.91
CA LEU A 79 -1.90 2.70 -1.92
C LEU A 79 -3.27 3.26 -1.53
N THR A 80 -4.19 3.28 -2.48
CA THR A 80 -5.54 3.77 -2.23
C THR A 80 -6.57 2.88 -2.92
N LEU A 81 -7.56 2.42 -2.16
CA LEU A 81 -8.82 1.91 -2.71
C LEU A 81 -9.86 3.01 -2.68
N SER A 82 -10.62 3.20 -3.76
CA SER A 82 -11.66 4.22 -3.81
C SER A 82 -12.84 3.85 -4.70
N GLY A 83 -13.95 4.53 -4.45
CA GLY A 83 -15.21 4.22 -5.07
C GLY A 83 -16.29 5.25 -4.81
N ALA A 84 -17.49 4.96 -5.28
CA ALA A 84 -18.67 5.78 -5.06
C ALA A 84 -19.92 4.94 -4.86
N VAL A 85 -20.86 5.46 -4.07
CA VAL A 85 -22.19 4.88 -3.87
C VAL A 85 -23.25 5.83 -4.38
N LYS A 86 -24.24 5.26 -5.07
CA LYS A 86 -25.40 5.99 -5.60
C LYS A 86 -26.70 5.38 -5.10
N ASP A 87 -27.73 6.22 -5.00
CA ASP A 87 -29.09 5.78 -4.73
C ASP A 87 -29.73 5.10 -5.96
N ARG A 88 -30.97 4.62 -5.80
CA ARG A 88 -31.74 3.98 -6.88
C ARG A 88 -31.90 4.87 -8.12
N LYS A 89 -31.98 6.20 -7.92
CA LYS A 89 -32.13 7.24 -8.96
C LYS A 89 -30.79 7.65 -9.59
N GLY A 90 -29.68 7.07 -9.15
CA GLY A 90 -28.34 7.38 -9.65
C GLY A 90 -27.72 8.65 -9.06
N LYS A 91 -28.32 9.23 -8.02
CA LYS A 91 -27.76 10.38 -7.29
C LYS A 91 -26.72 9.89 -6.27
N PRO A 92 -25.72 10.71 -5.90
CA PRO A 92 -24.78 10.34 -4.85
C PRO A 92 -25.46 10.06 -3.53
N LEU A 93 -25.09 8.97 -2.86
CA LEU A 93 -25.63 8.59 -1.57
C LEU A 93 -24.57 8.82 -0.47
N VAL A 94 -24.85 9.78 0.41
CA VAL A 94 -23.98 10.20 1.52
C VAL A 94 -24.25 9.35 2.77
N GLY A 95 -23.23 9.14 3.60
CA GLY A 95 -23.38 8.47 4.90
C GLY A 95 -23.53 6.95 4.81
N VAL A 96 -23.28 6.34 3.65
CA VAL A 96 -23.24 4.88 3.52
C VAL A 96 -21.97 4.40 4.21
N THR A 97 -22.10 3.42 5.12
CA THR A 97 -20.93 2.78 5.72
C THR A 97 -20.30 1.87 4.70
N ILE A 98 -19.03 2.09 4.39
CA ILE A 98 -18.23 1.21 3.56
C ILE A 98 -17.31 0.44 4.48
N LEU A 99 -17.44 -0.88 4.48
CA LEU A 99 -16.59 -1.80 5.20
C LEU A 99 -15.48 -2.30 4.28
N LEU A 100 -14.25 -2.30 4.78
CA LEU A 100 -13.10 -2.94 4.15
C LEU A 100 -12.71 -4.17 4.96
N GLN A 101 -12.67 -5.32 4.31
CA GLN A 101 -12.27 -6.59 4.89
C GLN A 101 -11.02 -7.14 4.21
N GLN A 102 -10.24 -7.92 4.95
CA GLN A 102 -9.20 -8.80 4.41
C GLN A 102 -9.50 -10.22 4.90
N GLY A 103 -9.89 -11.10 3.97
CA GLY A 103 -10.60 -12.32 4.33
C GLY A 103 -11.92 -12.00 5.04
N GLU A 104 -12.18 -12.63 6.17
CA GLU A 104 -13.39 -12.39 6.97
C GLU A 104 -13.25 -11.22 7.95
N MET A 105 -12.02 -10.77 8.22
CA MET A 105 -11.75 -9.74 9.22
C MET A 105 -12.03 -8.35 8.66
N ALA A 106 -12.86 -7.57 9.37
CA ALA A 106 -13.00 -6.13 9.13
C ALA A 106 -11.73 -5.41 9.60
N ILE A 107 -11.09 -4.68 8.68
CA ILE A 107 -9.82 -3.97 8.97
C ILE A 107 -10.00 -2.45 9.00
N ALA A 108 -11.05 -1.93 8.34
CA ALA A 108 -11.38 -0.51 8.36
C ALA A 108 -12.84 -0.30 7.92
N ASN A 109 -13.39 0.86 8.27
CA ASN A 109 -14.60 1.37 7.66
C ASN A 109 -14.48 2.88 7.40
N THR A 110 -15.33 3.40 6.53
CA THR A 110 -15.48 4.84 6.28
C THR A 110 -16.90 5.16 5.86
N LEU A 111 -17.26 6.43 5.82
CA LEU A 111 -18.56 6.89 5.32
C LEU A 111 -18.38 7.52 3.93
N THR A 112 -19.39 7.35 3.07
CA THR A 112 -19.43 8.11 1.82
C THR A 112 -19.63 9.60 2.10
N ASP A 113 -18.88 10.44 1.39
CA ASP A 113 -18.96 11.90 1.49
C ASP A 113 -20.21 12.48 0.80
N ALA A 114 -20.37 13.81 0.80
CA ALA A 114 -21.50 14.50 0.17
C ALA A 114 -21.59 14.28 -1.36
N LYS A 115 -20.51 13.80 -2.00
CA LYS A 115 -20.47 13.42 -3.42
C LYS A 115 -20.60 11.90 -3.59
N GLY A 116 -20.99 11.18 -2.53
CA GLY A 116 -21.15 9.73 -2.51
C GLY A 116 -19.83 8.97 -2.62
N LYS A 117 -18.67 9.62 -2.44
CA LYS A 117 -17.35 9.01 -2.66
C LYS A 117 -16.75 8.51 -1.35
N TYR A 118 -15.89 7.50 -1.45
CA TYR A 118 -15.13 6.98 -0.33
C TYR A 118 -13.70 6.61 -0.76
N SER A 119 -12.79 6.51 0.22
CA SER A 119 -11.42 6.04 -0.01
C SER A 119 -10.81 5.39 1.23
N PHE A 120 -9.98 4.36 1.02
CA PHE A 120 -9.15 3.73 2.04
C PHE A 120 -7.66 3.89 1.70
N PRO A 121 -6.86 4.50 2.58
CA PRO A 121 -5.40 4.46 2.48
C PRO A 121 -4.88 3.09 2.95
N LEU A 122 -3.99 2.47 2.18
CA LEU A 122 -3.44 1.14 2.47
C LEU A 122 -1.92 1.14 2.39
N TYR A 123 -1.27 0.50 3.35
CA TYR A 123 0.19 0.35 3.38
C TYR A 123 0.67 -0.94 2.71
N ASN A 124 -0.24 -1.89 2.52
CA ASN A 124 0.04 -3.20 2.00
C ASN A 124 -0.81 -3.57 0.78
N MET A 125 -0.17 -4.26 -0.15
CA MET A 125 -0.79 -5.05 -1.20
C MET A 125 -1.53 -6.24 -0.57
N GLY A 126 -2.50 -6.78 -1.32
CA GLY A 126 -3.32 -7.90 -0.86
C GLY A 126 -4.68 -7.94 -1.53
N THR A 127 -5.46 -8.95 -1.19
CA THR A 127 -6.87 -9.08 -1.59
C THR A 127 -7.76 -8.50 -0.50
N TYR A 128 -8.66 -7.62 -0.90
CA TYR A 128 -9.58 -6.92 -0.03
C TYR A 128 -11.01 -7.10 -0.52
N THR A 129 -11.96 -7.09 0.39
CA THR A 129 -13.39 -7.06 0.06
C THR A 129 -13.99 -5.76 0.57
N VAL A 130 -14.62 -5.01 -0.33
CA VAL A 130 -15.31 -3.76 0.00
C VAL A 130 -16.81 -4.01 -0.01
N LYS A 131 -17.52 -3.65 1.07
CA LYS A 131 -18.97 -3.85 1.20
C LYS A 131 -19.68 -2.57 1.66
N PRO A 132 -20.72 -2.10 0.99
CA PRO A 132 -21.59 -1.04 1.49
C PRO A 132 -22.58 -1.61 2.52
N SER A 133 -22.95 -0.80 3.50
CA SER A 133 -23.94 -1.13 4.51
C SER A 133 -24.67 0.13 4.97
N GLN A 134 -26.01 0.06 4.98
CA GLN A 134 -26.89 1.08 5.50
C GLN A 134 -28.21 0.42 5.91
N ALA A 135 -28.72 0.75 7.09
CA ALA A 135 -29.95 0.14 7.62
C ALA A 135 -31.14 0.41 6.67
N GLY A 136 -31.86 -0.66 6.31
CA GLY A 136 -33.02 -0.58 5.41
C GLY A 136 -32.68 -0.49 3.92
N SER A 137 -31.41 -0.51 3.54
CA SER A 137 -30.96 -0.46 2.14
C SER A 137 -30.27 -1.76 1.73
N GLN A 138 -30.47 -2.17 0.48
CA GLN A 138 -29.66 -3.20 -0.19
C GLN A 138 -28.83 -2.56 -1.29
N PHE A 139 -27.68 -3.15 -1.61
CA PHE A 139 -26.76 -2.61 -2.61
C PHE A 139 -26.35 -3.69 -3.61
N ALA A 140 -26.18 -3.27 -4.87
CA ALA A 140 -25.59 -4.09 -5.92
C ALA A 140 -24.30 -3.43 -6.45
N PRO A 141 -23.19 -4.18 -6.55
CA PRO A 141 -23.00 -5.50 -5.92
C PRO A 141 -23.07 -5.43 -4.38
N GLU A 142 -23.32 -6.55 -3.70
CA GLU A 142 -23.31 -6.58 -2.21
C GLU A 142 -21.89 -6.43 -1.64
N GLY A 143 -20.89 -6.78 -2.43
CA GLY A 143 -19.48 -6.60 -2.13
C GLY A 143 -18.64 -6.78 -3.38
N VAL A 144 -17.46 -6.16 -3.37
CA VAL A 144 -16.46 -6.34 -4.43
C VAL A 144 -15.16 -6.79 -3.81
N GLU A 145 -14.69 -7.96 -4.24
CA GLU A 145 -13.32 -8.39 -3.97
C GLU A 145 -12.36 -7.74 -4.97
N VAL A 146 -11.22 -7.28 -4.47
CA VAL A 146 -10.21 -6.56 -5.24
C VAL A 146 -8.81 -6.93 -4.79
N THR A 147 -7.99 -7.42 -5.73
CA THR A 147 -6.57 -7.68 -5.48
C THR A 147 -5.73 -6.48 -5.86
N LEU A 148 -5.07 -5.89 -4.87
CA LEU A 148 -4.06 -4.85 -5.05
C LEU A 148 -2.68 -5.47 -5.22
N THR A 149 -2.20 -5.52 -6.46
CA THR A 149 -0.83 -5.98 -6.80
C THR A 149 0.10 -4.84 -7.22
N LYS A 150 -0.47 -3.68 -7.61
CA LYS A 150 0.30 -2.48 -7.95
C LYS A 150 -0.56 -1.23 -7.78
N GLY A 151 0.02 -0.23 -7.12
CA GLY A 151 -0.54 1.13 -7.09
C GLY A 151 -1.97 1.24 -6.52
N ASN A 152 -2.67 2.29 -6.95
CA ASN A 152 -4.01 2.63 -6.48
C ASN A 152 -5.08 1.93 -7.33
N ARG A 153 -6.26 1.72 -6.75
CA ARG A 153 -7.41 1.12 -7.43
C ARG A 153 -8.70 1.86 -7.09
N GLY A 154 -9.27 2.51 -8.09
CA GLY A 154 -10.57 3.18 -8.01
C GLY A 154 -11.69 2.42 -8.73
N GLY A 155 -12.88 3.01 -8.75
CA GLY A 155 -14.03 2.51 -9.52
C GLY A 155 -14.79 1.37 -8.86
N ILE A 156 -14.57 1.15 -7.57
CA ILE A 156 -15.32 0.16 -6.79
C ILE A 156 -16.65 0.82 -6.42
N ASN A 157 -17.67 0.62 -7.26
CA ASN A 157 -18.90 1.38 -7.14
C ASN A 157 -20.07 0.50 -6.72
N PHE A 158 -20.98 1.08 -5.96
CA PHE A 158 -22.20 0.43 -5.50
C PHE A 158 -23.42 1.27 -5.84
N LYS A 159 -24.55 0.61 -6.05
CA LYS A 159 -25.84 1.27 -6.25
C LYS A 159 -26.88 0.63 -5.33
N GLU A 160 -27.66 1.47 -4.66
CA GLU A 160 -28.82 1.00 -3.89
C GLU A 160 -29.84 0.32 -4.84
N VAL A 161 -30.38 -0.81 -4.40
CA VAL A 161 -31.35 -1.63 -5.14
C VAL A 161 -32.65 -1.81 -4.34
N PRO A 162 -33.77 -2.19 -5.01
CA PRO A 162 -35.07 -2.47 -4.39
C PRO A 162 -35.02 -3.30 -3.11
#